data_AF-A0A379AFK8-F1
#
_entry.id   AF-A0A379AFK8-F1
#
_cell.length_a   1.000
_cell.length_b   1.000
_cell.length_c   1.000
_cell.angle_alpha   90.00
_cell.angle_beta   90.00
_cell.angle_gamma   90.00
#
_symmetry.space_group_name_H-M   'P 1'
#
loop_
_entity.id
_entity.type
_entity.pdbx_description
1 polymer ?
#
loop_
_entity_poly.entity_id
_entity_poly.type
_entity_poly.pdbx_seq_one_letter_code
_entity_poly.pdbx_strand_id
1 'polypeptide(L)'
;MDDALFAEALDDGALRLTIAIADPTAYVPEGSQLDKLAAQRAFTNYLPGFNIPMLPRELSDDVCSLRPNVRRPALACRVTVAADGSFR
;
A
#
# COMPACT_ATOMS: atom_id res chain seq x y z
N MET A 1 0.89 4.24 6.54
CA MET A 1 0.80 4.89 5.22
C MET A 1 1.08 3.81 4.22
N ASP A 2 0.08 3.52 3.41
CA ASP A 2 -0.02 2.24 2.71
C ASP A 2 0.36 2.40 1.24
N ASP A 3 0.36 3.62 0.72
CA ASP A 3 0.67 3.96 -0.65
C ASP A 3 1.73 5.08 -0.74
N ALA A 4 2.55 5.02 -1.79
CA ALA A 4 3.48 6.05 -2.20
C ALA A 4 3.42 6.22 -3.72
N LEU A 5 3.49 7.47 -4.19
CA LEU A 5 3.31 7.84 -5.59
C LEU A 5 4.56 8.51 -6.14
N PHE A 6 4.93 8.14 -7.37
CA PHE A 6 5.95 8.83 -8.16
C PHE A 6 5.42 9.06 -9.57
N ALA A 7 5.53 10.28 -10.07
CA ALA A 7 5.07 10.65 -11.40
C ALA A 7 6.18 11.36 -12.17
N GLU A 8 6.33 10.98 -13.44
CA GLU A 8 7.26 11.61 -14.38
C GLU A 8 6.53 11.95 -15.69
N ALA A 9 6.83 13.13 -16.26
CA ALA A 9 6.28 13.53 -17.55
C ALA A 9 7.00 12.82 -18.69
N LEU A 10 6.24 12.45 -19.73
CA LEU A 10 6.73 11.86 -20.97
C LEU A 10 6.65 12.89 -22.11
N ASP A 11 7.40 12.64 -23.19
CA ASP A 11 7.57 13.58 -24.30
C ASP A 11 6.28 13.86 -25.08
N ASP A 12 5.30 12.95 -25.05
CA ASP A 12 4.01 13.04 -25.75
C ASP A 12 2.90 13.71 -24.90
N GLY A 13 3.27 14.30 -23.76
CA GLY A 13 2.33 14.89 -22.81
C GLY A 13 1.62 13.88 -21.91
N ALA A 14 1.96 12.59 -22.01
CA ALA A 14 1.52 11.58 -21.05
C ALA A 14 2.33 11.66 -19.75
N LEU A 15 1.82 11.02 -18.70
CA LEU A 15 2.51 10.80 -17.43
C LEU A 15 2.79 9.31 -17.26
N ARG A 16 3.97 8.97 -16.74
CA ARG A 16 4.22 7.66 -16.17
C ARG A 16 4.05 7.76 -14.67
N LEU A 17 3.04 7.07 -14.15
CA LEU A 17 2.74 7.00 -12.73
C LEU A 17 3.19 5.64 -12.18
N THR A 18 3.99 5.68 -11.13
CA THR A 18 4.36 4.52 -10.33
C THR A 18 3.62 4.61 -9.00
N ILE A 19 2.81 3.59 -8.71
CA ILE A 19 2.03 3.43 -7.47
C ILE A 19 2.69 2.29 -6.69
N ALA A 20 3.27 2.60 -5.54
CA ALA A 20 3.87 1.61 -4.66
C ALA A 20 2.94 1.39 -3.46
N ILE A 21 2.45 0.16 -3.28
CA ILE A 21 1.64 -0.24 -2.14
C ILE A 21 2.52 -0.99 -1.16
N ALA A 22 2.40 -0.69 0.13
CA ALA A 22 3.05 -1.42 1.21
C ALA A 22 2.86 -2.93 1.02
N ASP A 23 3.88 -3.72 1.38
CA ASP A 23 3.84 -5.18 1.22
C ASP A 23 3.72 -5.90 2.59
N PRO A 24 2.52 -5.98 3.20
CA PRO A 24 2.29 -6.83 4.36
C PRO A 24 2.53 -8.32 4.09
N THR A 25 2.37 -8.78 2.84
CA THR A 25 2.56 -10.21 2.50
C THR A 25 4.01 -10.66 2.59
N ALA A 26 4.97 -9.73 2.54
CA ALA A 26 6.36 -10.00 2.90
C ALA A 26 6.55 -10.40 4.39
N TYR A 27 5.59 -10.06 5.26
CA TYR A 27 5.67 -10.28 6.71
C TYR A 27 4.59 -11.21 7.25
N VAL A 28 3.49 -11.42 6.52
CA VAL A 28 2.35 -12.25 6.91
C VAL A 28 2.20 -13.41 5.92
N PRO A 29 2.83 -14.57 6.18
CA PRO A 29 2.71 -15.73 5.32
C PRO A 29 1.28 -16.28 5.31
N GLU A 30 0.85 -16.78 4.15
CA GLU A 30 -0.43 -17.47 3.98
C GLU A 30 -0.56 -18.64 4.97
N GLY A 31 -1.74 -18.77 5.59
CA GLY A 31 -2.05 -19.83 6.55
C GLY A 31 -1.44 -19.66 7.94
N SER A 32 -0.63 -18.61 8.16
CA SER A 32 -0.11 -18.26 9.49
C SER A 32 -1.23 -17.92 10.48
N GLN A 33 -0.93 -17.94 11.78
CA GLN A 33 -1.92 -17.52 12.79
C GLN A 33 -2.34 -16.06 12.58
N LEU A 34 -1.41 -15.21 12.15
CA LEU A 34 -1.66 -13.81 11.89
C LEU A 34 -2.56 -13.61 10.65
N ASP A 35 -2.33 -14.39 9.59
CA ASP A 35 -3.20 -14.43 8.41
C ASP A 35 -4.62 -14.88 8.78
N LYS A 36 -4.77 -15.97 9.54
CA LYS A 36 -6.09 -16.42 10.04
C LYS A 36 -6.80 -15.36 10.87
N LEU A 37 -6.08 -14.63 11.72
CA LEU A 37 -6.65 -13.52 12.50
C LEU A 37 -7.04 -12.34 11.61
N ALA A 38 -6.22 -11.99 10.62
CA ALA A 38 -6.53 -10.95 9.66
C ALA A 38 -7.78 -11.31 8.85
N ALA A 39 -7.88 -12.55 8.37
CA ALA A 39 -9.05 -13.09 7.68
C ALA A 39 -10.31 -13.10 8.56
N GLN A 40 -10.18 -13.44 9.85
CA GLN A 40 -11.29 -13.37 10.81
C GLN A 40 -11.77 -11.93 11.06
N ARG A 41 -10.85 -10.96 11.09
CA ARG A 41 -11.19 -9.52 11.24
C ARG A 41 -11.75 -8.91 9.96
N ALA A 42 -11.31 -9.40 8.80
CA ALA A 42 -11.63 -8.97 7.43
C ALA A 42 -11.23 -7.52 7.07
N PHE A 43 -11.48 -6.54 7.95
CA PHE A 43 -11.17 -5.14 7.73
C PHE A 43 -10.82 -4.43 9.05
N THR A 44 -10.11 -3.30 8.95
CA THR A 44 -9.96 -2.38 10.09
C THR A 44 -11.30 -1.69 10.35
N ASN A 45 -11.81 -1.78 11.58
CA ASN A 45 -13.03 -1.08 11.97
C ASN A 45 -12.67 0.35 12.42
N TYR A 46 -13.16 1.35 11.70
CA TYR A 46 -12.97 2.77 12.01
C TYR A 46 -14.18 3.33 12.74
N LEU A 47 -14.00 3.73 13.99
CA LEU A 47 -14.98 4.39 14.84
C LEU A 47 -14.62 5.88 14.99
N PRO A 48 -15.56 6.74 15.41
CA PRO A 48 -15.24 8.12 15.77
C PRO A 48 -14.14 8.19 16.85
N GLY A 49 -12.94 8.65 16.49
CA GLY A 49 -11.80 8.79 17.40
C GLY A 49 -11.08 7.49 17.79
N PHE A 50 -11.43 6.34 17.21
CA PHE A 50 -10.80 5.05 17.54
C PHE A 50 -10.79 4.11 16.34
N ASN A 51 -9.82 3.21 16.26
CA ASN A 51 -9.82 2.15 15.27
C ASN A 51 -9.38 0.81 15.87
N ILE A 52 -9.99 -0.27 15.37
CA ILE A 52 -9.62 -1.65 15.67
C ILE A 52 -8.91 -2.17 14.42
N PRO A 53 -7.56 -2.19 14.40
CA PRO A 53 -6.82 -2.51 13.19
C PRO A 53 -6.93 -3.99 12.82
N MET A 54 -6.97 -4.27 11.53
CA MET A 54 -6.94 -5.64 11.00
C MET A 54 -5.66 -6.37 11.42
N LEU A 55 -4.52 -5.68 11.29
CA LEU A 55 -3.20 -6.19 11.66
C LEU A 55 -2.72 -5.54 12.98
N PRO A 56 -1.73 -6.13 13.69
CA PRO A 56 -1.08 -5.51 14.83
C PRO A 56 -0.45 -4.16 14.46
N ARG A 57 -0.46 -3.21 15.41
CA ARG A 57 0.01 -1.83 15.16
C ARG A 57 1.50 -1.78 14.83
N GLU A 58 2.28 -2.66 15.40
CA GLU A 58 3.71 -2.80 15.12
C GLU A 58 3.96 -3.14 13.64
N LEU A 59 3.04 -3.91 13.04
CA LEU A 59 3.13 -4.29 11.64
C LEU A 59 2.55 -3.19 10.74
N SER A 60 1.37 -2.64 11.06
CA SER A 60 0.72 -1.61 10.23
C SER A 60 1.42 -0.24 10.30
N ASP A 61 1.77 0.23 11.49
CA ASP A 61 2.16 1.62 11.73
C ASP A 61 3.68 1.82 11.61
N ASP A 62 4.47 0.74 11.64
CA ASP A 62 5.93 0.79 11.54
C ASP A 62 6.51 0.01 10.35
N VAL A 63 6.38 -1.32 10.37
CA VAL A 63 7.12 -2.18 9.44
C VAL A 63 6.55 -2.11 8.02
N CYS A 64 5.22 -2.09 7.86
CA CYS A 64 4.58 -1.96 6.55
C CYS A 64 4.41 -0.49 6.12
N SER A 65 4.32 0.44 7.06
CA SER A 65 4.15 1.85 6.72
C SER A 65 5.34 2.38 5.91
N LEU A 66 5.04 3.01 4.76
CA LEU A 66 6.01 3.62 3.86
C LEU A 66 6.56 4.94 4.42
N ARG A 67 7.30 4.87 5.52
CA ARG A 67 7.85 6.05 6.21
C ARG A 67 8.89 6.77 5.35
N PRO A 68 8.96 8.11 5.43
CA PRO A 68 9.92 8.89 4.66
C PRO A 68 11.36 8.52 5.05
N ASN A 69 12.26 8.48 4.06
CA ASN A 69 13.69 8.19 4.23
C ASN A 69 14.01 6.81 4.83
N VAL A 70 13.08 5.86 4.81
CA VAL A 70 13.30 4.50 5.28
C VAL A 70 13.01 3.51 4.15
N ARG A 71 13.93 2.57 3.92
CA ARG A 71 13.72 1.51 2.92
C ARG A 71 12.62 0.56 3.38
N ARG A 72 11.65 0.31 2.50
CA ARG A 72 10.51 -0.58 2.72
C ARG A 72 10.24 -1.45 1.48
N PRO A 73 9.84 -2.71 1.64
CA PRO A 73 9.29 -3.49 0.55
C PRO A 73 7.91 -2.95 0.17
N ALA A 74 7.63 -2.96 -1.14
CA ALA A 74 6.37 -2.52 -1.70
C ALA A 74 6.07 -3.31 -2.97
N LEU A 75 4.80 -3.62 -3.18
CA LEU A 75 4.28 -4.09 -4.46
C LEU A 75 3.97 -2.85 -5.32
N ALA A 76 4.67 -2.71 -6.44
CA ALA A 76 4.54 -1.53 -7.29
C ALA A 76 3.87 -1.84 -8.63
N CYS A 77 2.97 -0.94 -9.05
CA CYS A 77 2.37 -0.91 -10.36
C CYS A 77 2.84 0.34 -11.11
N ARG A 78 3.13 0.20 -12.40
CA ARG A 78 3.47 1.31 -13.28
C ARG A 78 2.44 1.39 -14.39
N VAL A 79 1.83 2.57 -14.53
CA VAL A 79 0.80 2.86 -15.54
C VAL A 79 1.17 4.11 -16.32
N THR A 80 0.81 4.12 -17.60
CA THR A 80 0.92 5.32 -18.44
C THR A 80 -0.44 5.99 -18.48
N VAL A 81 -0.50 7.26 -18.09
CA VAL A 81 -1.70 8.08 -18.13
C VAL A 81 -1.56 9.05 -19.29
N ALA A 82 -2.40 8.90 -20.31
CA ALA A 82 -2.40 9.79 -21.46
C ALA A 82 -2.87 11.21 -21.08
N ALA A 83 -2.65 12.18 -21.97
CA ALA A 83 -3.02 13.59 -21.74
C ALA A 83 -4.54 13.80 -21.48
N ASP A 84 -5.39 12.88 -21.93
CA ASP A 84 -6.83 12.87 -21.69
C ASP A 84 -7.25 12.14 -20.40
N GLY A 85 -6.28 11.61 -19.64
CA GLY A 85 -6.50 10.84 -18.42
C GLY A 85 -6.75 9.34 -18.62
N SER A 86 -6.76 8.83 -19.86
CA SER A 86 -6.91 7.40 -20.12
C SER A 86 -5.65 6.60 -19.74
N PHE A 87 -5.83 5.35 -19.31
CA PHE A 87 -4.73 4.43 -19.05
C PHE A 87 -4.31 3.70 -20.33
N ARG A 88 -2.99 3.61 -20.55
CA ARG A 88 -2.36 2.83 -21.63
C ARG A 88 -1.45 1.74 -21.06
#